data_AF-A0A3N5NAP7-F1
#
_entry.id   AF-A0A3N5NAP7-F1
#
_cell.length_a   1.000
_cell.length_b   1.000
_cell.length_c   1.000
_cell.angle_alpha   90.00
_cell.angle_beta   90.00
_cell.angle_gamma   90.00
#
_symmetry.space_group_name_H-M   'P 1'
#
loop_
_entity.id
_entity.type
_entity.pdbx_description
1 polymer ?
#
loop_
_entity_poly.entity_id
_entity_poly.type
_entity_poly.pdbx_seq_one_letter_code
_entity_poly.pdbx_strand_id
1 'polypeptide(L)'
;MTLDLRWLCKIGAFIVGSALLSGCETNPVTGRTQVMIVSEEQAQSASAQAYAKTVTDARGKGKLDTNSARTARVRAITNRLVAQAVRIVPASATWQWQMHVIEDAGVNAWCMPGGKMAVYTGLINRVSPTDDELAQVIGHEISHALLQHG
;
A
#
# COMPACT_ATOMS: atom_id res chain seq x y z
N MET A 1 30.13 -10.09 -50.99
CA MET A 1 29.08 -9.44 -50.20
C MET A 1 29.56 -9.30 -48.77
N THR A 2 30.26 -8.22 -48.45
CA THR A 2 30.67 -7.90 -47.06
C THR A 2 29.54 -7.12 -46.42
N LEU A 3 28.83 -7.73 -45.44
CA LEU A 3 27.90 -6.99 -44.60
C LEU A 3 28.68 -5.94 -43.82
N ASP A 4 28.37 -4.66 -44.04
CA ASP A 4 29.02 -3.54 -43.37
C ASP A 4 28.60 -3.51 -41.89
N LEU A 5 29.54 -3.85 -41.01
CA LEU A 5 29.36 -3.94 -39.56
C LEU A 5 28.88 -2.61 -38.93
N ARG A 6 29.08 -1.48 -39.64
CA ARG A 6 28.65 -0.15 -39.22
C ARG A 6 27.12 0.03 -39.32
N TRP A 7 26.45 -0.75 -40.17
CA TRP A 7 24.99 -0.78 -40.27
C TRP A 7 24.34 -1.58 -39.13
N LEU A 8 24.96 -2.68 -38.72
CA LEU A 8 24.50 -3.52 -37.60
C LEU A 8 24.58 -2.78 -36.25
N CYS A 9 25.64 -2.00 -36.00
CA CYS A 9 25.72 -1.15 -34.80
C CYS A 9 24.69 -0.02 -34.78
N LYS A 10 24.34 0.57 -35.93
CA LYS A 10 23.32 1.63 -36.02
C LYS A 10 21.91 1.09 -35.79
N ILE A 11 21.60 -0.10 -36.30
CA ILE A 11 20.32 -0.78 -36.06
C ILE A 11 20.24 -1.27 -34.60
N GLY A 12 21.33 -1.86 -34.07
CA GLY A 12 21.41 -2.29 -32.68
C GLY A 12 21.24 -1.14 -31.68
N ALA A 13 21.84 0.02 -31.95
CA ALA A 13 21.70 1.22 -31.12
C ALA A 13 20.27 1.79 -31.13
N PHE A 14 19.53 1.64 -32.23
CA PHE A 14 18.15 2.15 -32.35
C PHE A 14 17.13 1.25 -31.63
N ILE A 15 17.35 -0.07 -31.63
CA ILE A 15 16.50 -1.03 -30.91
C ILE A 15 16.70 -0.94 -29.40
N VAL A 16 17.93 -0.69 -28.92
CA VAL A 16 18.22 -0.52 -27.48
C VAL A 16 17.68 0.81 -26.93
N GLY A 17 17.59 1.87 -27.74
CA GLY A 17 17.06 3.17 -27.33
C GLY A 17 15.53 3.22 -27.11
N SER A 18 14.78 2.27 -27.67
CA SER A 18 13.31 2.32 -27.69
C SER A 18 12.63 1.59 -26.51
N ALA A 19 13.39 0.93 -25.63
CA ALA A 19 12.85 0.08 -24.56
C ALA A 19 12.65 0.76 -23.19
N LEU A 20 12.85 2.08 -23.07
CA LEU A 20 12.97 2.77 -21.76
C LEU A 20 11.81 3.71 -21.38
N LEU A 21 10.63 3.64 -22.01
CA LEU A 21 9.56 4.63 -21.76
C LEU A 21 8.19 4.07 -21.35
N SER A 22 8.12 2.87 -20.78
CA SER A 22 6.87 2.32 -20.21
C SER A 22 6.74 2.62 -18.70
N GLY A 23 6.90 3.88 -18.31
CA GLY A 23 6.75 4.33 -16.92
C GLY A 23 5.42 5.03 -16.63
N CYS A 24 4.64 5.39 -17.65
CA CYS A 24 3.36 6.06 -17.44
C CYS A 24 2.24 5.04 -17.23
N GLU A 25 1.58 5.10 -16.08
CA GLU A 25 0.39 4.30 -15.76
C GLU A 25 -0.80 5.22 -15.50
N THR A 26 -1.99 4.82 -15.94
CA THR A 26 -3.22 5.57 -15.67
C THR A 26 -3.96 4.91 -14.53
N ASN A 27 -4.18 5.67 -13.46
CA ASN A 27 -4.87 5.20 -12.28
C ASN A 27 -6.34 4.87 -12.62
N PRO A 28 -6.82 3.64 -12.41
CA PRO A 28 -8.15 3.20 -12.84
C PRO A 28 -9.30 3.83 -12.06
N VAL A 29 -9.01 4.44 -10.90
CA VAL A 29 -10.02 5.08 -10.04
C VAL A 29 -10.17 6.56 -10.37
N THR A 30 -9.05 7.26 -10.56
CA THR A 30 -9.05 8.72 -10.76
C THR A 30 -8.90 9.14 -12.22
N GLY A 31 -8.46 8.24 -13.11
CA GLY A 31 -8.13 8.53 -14.50
C GLY A 31 -6.86 9.36 -14.68
N ARG A 32 -6.10 9.62 -13.61
CA ARG A 32 -4.85 10.39 -13.68
C ARG A 32 -3.73 9.52 -14.23
N THR A 33 -3.01 10.04 -15.23
CA THR A 33 -1.76 9.44 -15.71
C THR A 33 -0.59 9.95 -14.87
N GLN A 34 0.22 9.02 -14.37
CA GLN A 34 1.37 9.32 -13.53
C GLN A 34 2.55 8.44 -13.91
N VAL A 35 3.76 8.92 -13.66
CA VAL A 35 4.97 8.12 -13.85
C VAL A 35 5.15 7.23 -12.62
N MET A 36 5.06 5.92 -12.83
CA MET A 36 5.31 4.89 -11.83
C MET A 36 6.76 4.39 -11.96
N ILE A 37 7.55 4.63 -10.92
CA ILE A 37 8.96 4.20 -10.87
C ILE A 37 9.07 2.75 -10.39
N VAL A 38 8.08 2.27 -9.62
CA VAL A 38 8.02 0.95 -9.01
C VAL A 38 6.73 0.28 -9.45
N SER A 39 6.79 -0.99 -9.85
CA SER A 39 5.58 -1.73 -10.20
C SER A 39 4.72 -2.00 -8.96
N GLU A 40 3.42 -2.19 -9.13
CA GLU A 40 2.53 -2.51 -8.01
C GLU A 40 3.00 -3.76 -7.26
N GLU A 41 3.46 -4.80 -7.97
CA GLU A 41 3.99 -6.02 -7.36
C GLU A 41 5.24 -5.77 -6.50
N GLN A 42 6.18 -4.97 -7.01
CA GLN A 42 7.37 -4.58 -6.25
C GLN A 42 6.98 -3.79 -4.99
N ALA A 43 6.03 -2.86 -5.11
CA ALA A 43 5.52 -2.08 -3.99
C ALA A 43 4.84 -2.97 -2.95
N GLN A 44 4.01 -3.93 -3.36
CA GLN A 44 3.36 -4.91 -2.47
C GLN A 44 4.40 -5.79 -1.75
N SER A 45 5.42 -6.26 -2.46
CA SER A 45 6.49 -7.08 -1.87
C SER A 45 7.30 -6.32 -0.82
N ALA A 46 7.72 -5.09 -1.14
CA ALA A 46 8.42 -4.23 -0.19
C ALA A 46 7.54 -3.89 1.03
N SER A 47 6.26 -3.60 0.80
CA SER A 47 5.28 -3.33 1.85
C SER A 47 5.10 -4.52 2.78
N ALA A 48 5.01 -5.73 2.24
CA ALA A 48 4.90 -6.95 3.05
C ALA A 48 6.12 -7.16 3.94
N GLN A 49 7.34 -6.90 3.44
CA GLN A 49 8.57 -7.01 4.22
C GLN A 49 8.63 -5.95 5.34
N ALA A 50 8.35 -4.69 5.01
CA ALA A 50 8.32 -3.59 5.99
C ALA A 50 7.27 -3.84 7.08
N TYR A 51 6.09 -4.31 6.69
CA TYR A 51 5.02 -4.68 7.60
C TYR A 51 5.42 -5.81 8.55
N ALA A 52 5.97 -6.90 8.00
CA ALA A 52 6.40 -8.05 8.79
C ALA A 52 7.45 -7.65 9.83
N LYS A 53 8.39 -6.79 9.45
CA LYS A 53 9.38 -6.23 10.39
C LYS A 53 8.70 -5.45 11.51
N THR A 54 7.83 -4.50 11.17
CA THR A 54 7.14 -3.67 12.16
C THR A 54 6.31 -4.48 13.15
N VAL A 55 5.53 -5.45 12.66
CA VAL A 55 4.69 -6.32 13.50
C VAL A 55 5.56 -7.22 14.39
N THR A 56 6.66 -7.75 13.86
CA THR A 56 7.59 -8.60 14.63
C THR A 56 8.26 -7.79 15.73
N ASP A 57 8.75 -6.58 15.43
CA ASP A 57 9.36 -5.69 16.41
C ASP A 57 8.37 -5.29 17.50
N ALA A 58 7.13 -4.94 17.13
CA ALA A 58 6.06 -4.62 18.07
C ALA A 58 5.74 -5.81 18.97
N ARG A 59 5.61 -7.01 18.40
CA ARG A 59 5.37 -8.25 19.16
C ARG A 59 6.49 -8.56 20.13
N GLY A 60 7.75 -8.48 19.69
CA GLY A 60 8.92 -8.74 20.54
C GLY A 60 9.02 -7.78 21.72
N LYS A 61 8.47 -6.56 21.59
CA LYS A 61 8.39 -5.56 22.64
C LYS A 61 7.11 -5.65 23.50
N GLY A 62 6.24 -6.64 23.25
CA GLY A 62 4.95 -6.75 23.93
C GLY A 62 3.93 -5.66 23.57
N LYS A 63 4.15 -4.93 22.47
CA LYS A 63 3.36 -3.76 22.04
C LYS A 63 2.29 -4.08 21.00
N LEU A 64 2.09 -5.35 20.66
CA LEU A 64 1.08 -5.75 19.70
C LEU A 64 -0.24 -6.01 20.42
N ASP A 65 -1.24 -5.16 20.19
CA ASP A 65 -2.56 -5.31 20.79
C ASP A 65 -3.41 -6.27 19.95
N THR A 66 -3.54 -7.52 20.39
CA THR A 66 -4.15 -8.59 19.59
C THR A 66 -5.61 -8.87 19.93
N ASN A 67 -6.03 -8.62 21.18
CA ASN A 67 -7.26 -9.19 21.76
C ASN A 67 -8.11 -8.17 22.55
N SER A 68 -7.79 -6.87 22.52
CA SER A 68 -8.60 -5.87 23.23
C SER A 68 -9.91 -5.56 22.50
N ALA A 69 -10.88 -4.98 23.24
CA ALA A 69 -12.09 -4.41 22.65
C ALA A 69 -11.76 -3.31 21.61
N ARG A 70 -10.66 -2.58 21.83
CA ARG A 70 -10.12 -1.61 20.89
C ARG A 70 -9.71 -2.28 19.58
N THR A 71 -8.93 -3.37 19.62
CA THR A 71 -8.55 -4.12 18.42
C THR A 71 -9.76 -4.68 17.69
N ALA A 72 -10.77 -5.19 18.41
CA ALA A 72 -12.02 -5.65 17.82
C ALA A 72 -12.76 -4.52 17.09
N ARG A 73 -12.87 -3.34 17.72
CA ARG A 73 -13.46 -2.13 17.12
C ARG A 73 -12.75 -1.72 15.83
N VAL A 74 -11.42 -1.58 15.85
CA VAL A 74 -10.65 -1.19 14.66
C VAL A 74 -10.84 -2.24 13.55
N ARG A 75 -10.75 -3.54 13.87
CA ARG A 75 -10.95 -4.63 12.87
C ARG A 75 -12.33 -4.57 12.23
N ALA A 76 -13.38 -4.34 13.01
CA ALA A 76 -14.75 -4.27 12.50
C ALA A 76 -14.93 -3.12 11.50
N ILE A 77 -14.39 -1.93 11.83
CA ILE A 77 -14.42 -0.77 10.94
C ILE A 77 -13.60 -1.06 9.67
N THR A 78 -12.35 -1.52 9.82
CA THR A 78 -11.47 -1.85 8.69
C THR A 78 -12.10 -2.86 7.75
N ASN A 79 -12.73 -3.93 8.26
CA ASN A 79 -13.35 -4.96 7.41
C ASN A 79 -14.48 -4.39 6.53
N ARG A 80 -15.30 -3.48 7.07
CA ARG A 80 -16.36 -2.80 6.32
C ARG A 80 -15.77 -1.92 5.21
N LEU A 81 -14.67 -1.22 5.51
CA LEU A 81 -13.98 -0.36 4.54
C LEU A 81 -13.29 -1.18 3.45
N VAL A 82 -12.62 -2.28 3.80
CA VAL A 82 -11.99 -3.21 2.83
C VAL A 82 -13.04 -3.78 1.87
N ALA A 83 -14.23 -4.13 2.36
CA ALA A 83 -15.32 -4.56 1.48
C ALA A 83 -15.71 -3.49 0.44
N GLN A 84 -15.65 -2.20 0.79
CA GLN A 84 -15.86 -1.11 -0.18
C GLN A 84 -14.65 -0.91 -1.10
N ALA A 85 -13.43 -1.01 -0.57
CA ALA A 85 -12.20 -0.94 -1.35
C ALA A 85 -12.19 -1.95 -2.49
N VAL A 86 -12.58 -3.21 -2.21
CA VAL A 86 -12.68 -4.28 -3.21
C VAL A 86 -13.77 -3.96 -4.25
N ARG A 87 -14.88 -3.33 -3.86
CA ARG A 87 -15.92 -2.92 -4.83
C ARG A 87 -15.44 -1.81 -5.77
N ILE A 88 -14.67 -0.85 -5.25
CA ILE A 88 -14.15 0.28 -6.02
C ILE A 88 -12.98 -0.15 -6.91
N VAL A 89 -12.09 -0.99 -6.38
CA VAL A 89 -10.90 -1.52 -7.05
C VAL A 89 -10.92 -3.06 -6.97
N PRO A 90 -11.59 -3.75 -7.91
CA PRO A 90 -11.71 -5.20 -7.88
C PRO A 90 -10.38 -5.97 -7.84
N ALA A 91 -9.32 -5.41 -8.43
CA ALA A 91 -7.98 -6.00 -8.38
C ALA A 91 -7.46 -6.18 -6.94
N SER A 92 -7.88 -5.31 -6.01
CA SER A 92 -7.50 -5.38 -4.61
C SER A 92 -8.13 -6.55 -3.84
N ALA A 93 -9.04 -7.31 -4.46
CA ALA A 93 -9.57 -8.56 -3.89
C ALA A 93 -8.47 -9.62 -3.66
N THR A 94 -7.39 -9.58 -4.44
CA THR A 94 -6.27 -10.53 -4.32
C THR A 94 -5.26 -10.13 -3.24
N TRP A 95 -5.34 -8.89 -2.74
CA TRP A 95 -4.45 -8.37 -1.73
C TRP A 95 -4.63 -9.12 -0.41
N GLN A 96 -3.51 -9.30 0.31
CA GLN A 96 -3.50 -9.97 1.61
C GLN A 96 -3.76 -8.97 2.74
N TRP A 97 -4.98 -8.44 2.79
CA TRP A 97 -5.41 -7.44 3.77
C TRP A 97 -5.16 -7.88 5.21
N GLN A 98 -4.42 -7.08 5.98
CA GLN A 98 -4.09 -7.34 7.37
C GLN A 98 -4.01 -6.03 8.16
N MET A 99 -4.57 -6.01 9.36
CA MET A 99 -4.52 -4.85 10.25
C MET A 99 -4.09 -5.26 11.67
N HIS A 100 -3.11 -4.53 12.21
CA HIS A 100 -2.73 -4.62 13.62
C HIS A 100 -2.87 -3.29 14.34
N VAL A 101 -3.25 -3.36 15.61
CA VAL A 101 -3.15 -2.22 16.53
C VAL A 101 -1.83 -2.34 17.28
N ILE A 102 -1.07 -1.25 17.30
CA ILE A 102 0.27 -1.20 17.91
C ILE A 102 0.26 -0.17 19.03
N GLU A 103 0.79 -0.56 20.19
CA GLU A 103 0.96 0.32 21.34
C GLU A 103 2.09 1.33 21.07
N ASP A 104 1.67 2.52 20.64
CA ASP A 104 2.54 3.65 20.39
C ASP A 104 1.77 4.93 20.73
N ALA A 105 2.46 5.90 21.32
CA ALA A 105 1.85 7.14 21.78
C ALA A 105 1.59 8.13 20.64
N GLY A 106 2.15 7.90 19.46
CA GLY A 106 1.90 8.68 18.26
C GLY A 106 0.44 8.62 17.80
N VAL A 107 -0.08 9.76 17.36
CA VAL A 107 -1.39 9.86 16.70
C VAL A 107 -1.20 9.50 15.24
N ASN A 108 -1.31 8.21 14.91
CA ASN A 108 -1.05 7.74 13.56
C ASN A 108 -1.83 6.47 13.17
N ALA A 109 -2.06 6.32 11.88
CA ALA A 109 -2.53 5.12 11.20
C ALA A 109 -1.92 5.10 9.80
N TRP A 110 -1.76 3.92 9.20
CA TRP A 110 -1.23 3.80 7.84
C TRP A 110 -1.75 2.54 7.13
N CYS A 111 -1.75 2.58 5.81
CA CYS A 111 -2.03 1.45 4.93
C CYS A 111 -1.04 1.45 3.76
N MET A 112 -0.30 0.36 3.60
CA MET A 112 0.65 0.18 2.50
C MET A 112 0.05 -0.66 1.38
N PRO A 113 0.62 -0.60 0.16
CA PRO A 113 0.28 -1.50 -0.95
C PRO A 113 0.13 -2.97 -0.52
N GLY A 114 -0.89 -3.65 -1.04
CA GLY A 114 -1.20 -5.03 -0.66
C GLY A 114 -1.99 -5.14 0.66
N GLY A 115 -2.50 -4.02 1.17
CA GLY A 115 -3.46 -3.98 2.28
C GLY A 115 -2.83 -4.19 3.65
N LYS A 116 -1.57 -3.78 3.85
CA LYS A 116 -0.86 -3.91 5.12
C LYS A 116 -1.07 -2.67 5.98
N MET A 117 -1.78 -2.81 7.08
CA MET A 117 -2.27 -1.68 7.87
C MET A 117 -1.84 -1.74 9.33
N ALA A 118 -1.61 -0.58 9.94
CA ALA A 118 -1.63 -0.47 11.38
C ALA A 118 -2.29 0.82 11.88
N VAL A 119 -2.79 0.74 13.10
CA VAL A 119 -3.31 1.88 13.86
C VAL A 119 -2.56 1.95 15.19
N TYR A 120 -2.08 3.14 15.56
CA TYR A 120 -1.40 3.35 16.83
C TYR A 120 -2.40 3.70 17.93
N THR A 121 -2.16 3.18 19.14
CA THR A 121 -3.06 3.43 20.27
C THR A 121 -3.14 4.91 20.64
N GLY A 122 -2.12 5.71 20.34
CA GLY A 122 -2.11 7.15 20.50
C GLY A 122 -3.22 7.84 19.70
N LEU A 123 -3.54 7.38 18.48
CA LEU A 123 -4.68 7.90 17.71
C LEU A 123 -5.99 7.70 18.48
N ILE A 124 -6.17 6.50 19.03
CA ILE A 124 -7.43 6.13 19.70
C ILE A 124 -7.55 6.80 21.06
N ASN A 125 -6.47 6.79 21.85
CA ASN A 125 -6.53 7.24 23.24
C ASN A 125 -6.45 8.77 23.37
N ARG A 126 -5.72 9.46 22.49
CA ARG A 126 -5.52 10.92 22.59
C ARG A 126 -6.58 11.70 21.84
N VAL A 127 -6.99 11.23 20.68
CA VAL A 127 -8.04 11.88 19.89
C VAL A 127 -9.43 11.43 20.36
N SER A 128 -9.56 10.20 20.87
CA SER A 128 -10.84 9.60 21.26
C SER A 128 -11.91 9.69 20.14
N PRO A 129 -11.58 9.26 18.90
CA PRO A 129 -12.48 9.44 17.77
C PRO A 129 -13.72 8.57 17.92
N THR A 130 -14.84 9.06 17.40
CA THR A 130 -16.03 8.25 17.10
C THR A 130 -15.69 7.17 16.05
N ASP A 131 -16.61 6.22 15.86
CA ASP A 131 -16.43 5.17 14.83
C ASP A 131 -16.35 5.76 13.43
N ASP A 132 -17.12 6.81 13.15
CA ASP A 132 -17.16 7.46 11.85
C ASP A 132 -15.88 8.26 11.57
N GLU A 133 -15.35 8.98 12.56
CA GLU A 133 -14.06 9.69 12.44
C GLU A 133 -12.90 8.71 12.27
N LEU A 134 -12.91 7.60 13.02
CA LEU A 134 -11.91 6.55 12.86
C LEU A 134 -12.01 5.87 11.49
N ALA A 135 -13.24 5.65 11.00
CA ALA A 135 -13.47 5.13 9.66
C ALA A 135 -12.97 6.09 8.58
N GLN A 136 -13.11 7.41 8.77
CA GLN A 136 -12.59 8.42 7.85
C GLN A 136 -11.06 8.35 7.75
N VAL A 137 -10.36 8.25 8.89
CA VAL A 137 -8.89 8.12 8.91
C VAL A 137 -8.47 6.82 8.21
N ILE A 138 -9.07 5.67 8.58
CA ILE A 138 -8.69 4.38 7.97
C ILE A 138 -9.04 4.36 6.47
N GLY A 139 -10.16 4.95 6.06
CA GLY A 139 -10.56 5.07 4.66
C GLY A 139 -9.63 5.96 3.85
N HIS A 140 -9.11 7.04 4.44
CA HIS A 140 -8.08 7.88 3.86
C HIS A 140 -6.79 7.08 3.61
N GLU A 141 -6.32 6.32 4.60
CA GLU A 141 -5.14 5.46 4.45
C GLU A 141 -5.33 4.38 3.38
N ILE A 142 -6.48 3.70 3.37
CA ILE A 142 -6.80 2.71 2.32
C ILE A 142 -6.77 3.36 0.94
N SER A 143 -7.26 4.60 0.81
CA SER A 143 -7.26 5.33 -0.46
C SER A 143 -5.83 5.63 -0.94
N HIS A 144 -4.90 5.96 -0.04
CA HIS A 144 -3.49 6.11 -0.40
C HIS A 144 -2.91 4.83 -1.01
N ALA A 145 -3.20 3.68 -0.42
CA ALA A 145 -2.73 2.39 -0.95
C ALA A 145 -3.37 2.06 -2.30
N LEU A 146 -4.69 2.20 -2.44
CA LEU A 146 -5.41 1.91 -3.69
C LEU A 146 -4.97 2.81 -4.86
N LEU A 147 -4.59 4.05 -4.56
CA LEU A 147 -4.19 5.03 -5.57
C LEU A 147 -2.69 5.03 -5.85
N GLN A 148 -1.93 4.11 -5.23
CA GLN A 148 -0.49 3.98 -5.39
C GLN A 148 0.27 5.27 -5.03
N HIS A 149 -0.15 5.96 -3.96
CA HIS A 149 0.51 7.18 -3.44
C HIS A 149 1.59 6.91 -2.37
N GLY A 150 1.95 5.64 -2.17
CA GLY A 150 2.87 5.18 -1.11
C GLY A 150 4.34 5.33 -1.43
#